data_AF-A0A1F5BBU0-F1
#
_entry.id   AF-A0A1F5BBU0-F1
#
_cell.length_a   1.000
_cell.length_b   1.000
_cell.length_c   1.000
_cell.angle_alpha   90.00
_cell.angle_beta   90.00
_cell.angle_gamma   90.00
#
_symmetry.space_group_name_H-M   'P 1'
#
loop_
_entity.id
_entity.type
_entity.pdbx_description
1 polymer ?
#
loop_
_entity_poly.entity_id
_entity_poly.type
_entity_poly.pdbx_seq_one_letter_code
_entity_poly.pdbx_strand_id
1 'polypeptide(L)'
;MKRNVLAALLGLLFLAGCIIYVPYEGEEGPPPSRAPGEESTYEREYEGYPSEMDYNDFYEYLSPHGVWVNYPPHSYVWIPRHVGHRWRPYTYGRWAWTNYGWTWVSYHEWGWVPFHYGRWGWDNRLGWFWVPGSIWAPAWVSWRWGSLYVGWSPLPPDLEFMPGVGIGPLPYDFPDYYWTFVEGRYFQYDYLDRYVLPDERNRSLIRLSVHKANLTVRNRQLINEGIDVDQVSHLTRSDVSRYDVEEGERPGQSRISGNAVKIFRPAVKKNALAKPKAFWEKEEAEEKVPEIRASDLEKNLSPTELEQKLREDQGKEMRLLEQSQERDEVDLRRKAEDEEKLAGSPAERENVRKQAEVKASEMKKEHAAEKTKITERHKEEEKTVKGRIKKKEVMA
;
A
#
# COMPACT_ATOMS: atom_id res chain seq x y z
N MET A 1 24.02 -44.23 -41.32
CA MET A 1 23.97 -45.60 -40.76
C MET A 1 23.35 -45.54 -39.36
N LYS A 2 22.34 -46.39 -39.07
CA LYS A 2 21.75 -46.83 -37.77
C LYS A 2 21.56 -45.84 -36.59
N ARG A 3 20.34 -45.88 -36.01
CA ARG A 3 19.90 -45.29 -34.72
C ARG A 3 20.32 -46.18 -33.53
N ASN A 4 20.46 -45.60 -32.33
CA ASN A 4 19.89 -46.05 -31.04
C ASN A 4 20.31 -45.11 -29.86
N VAL A 5 19.92 -45.38 -28.60
CA VAL A 5 18.64 -45.00 -27.96
C VAL A 5 18.59 -45.49 -26.48
N LEU A 6 18.09 -44.66 -25.55
CA LEU A 6 17.87 -44.90 -24.09
C LEU A 6 19.13 -45.16 -23.21
N ALA A 7 19.14 -45.02 -21.87
CA ALA A 7 18.55 -44.03 -20.94
C ALA A 7 18.98 -44.29 -19.46
N ALA A 8 18.94 -43.23 -18.63
CA ALA A 8 18.55 -43.20 -17.19
C ALA A 8 19.43 -43.75 -16.03
N LEU A 9 19.68 -42.84 -15.07
CA LEU A 9 19.46 -42.89 -13.60
C LEU A 9 20.56 -43.27 -12.56
N LEU A 10 20.54 -42.42 -11.50
CA LEU A 10 20.75 -42.66 -10.04
C LEU A 10 22.16 -42.90 -9.45
N GLY A 11 22.45 -42.21 -8.32
CA GLY A 11 23.27 -42.81 -7.24
C GLY A 11 24.19 -41.91 -6.38
N LEU A 12 23.62 -41.08 -5.49
CA LEU A 12 24.13 -40.68 -4.15
C LEU A 12 25.65 -40.49 -3.86
N LEU A 13 25.99 -39.27 -3.42
CA LEU A 13 27.20 -38.93 -2.64
C LEU A 13 27.05 -39.33 -1.16
N PHE A 14 28.17 -39.64 -0.49
CA PHE A 14 28.26 -39.78 0.96
C PHE A 14 29.63 -39.29 1.48
N LEU A 15 29.68 -38.97 2.79
CA LEU A 15 30.81 -38.47 3.59
C LEU A 15 31.10 -36.96 3.34
N ALA A 16 30.84 -36.05 4.30
CA ALA A 16 31.43 -35.90 5.64
C ALA A 16 32.95 -35.64 5.60
N GLY A 17 33.50 -34.61 6.24
CA GLY A 17 32.90 -33.53 7.03
C GLY A 17 33.90 -33.03 8.08
N CYS A 18 34.17 -31.72 8.14
CA CYS A 18 34.92 -31.04 9.20
C CYS A 18 34.76 -29.51 9.09
N ILE A 19 33.99 -28.90 9.99
CA ILE A 19 34.17 -27.49 10.39
C ILE A 19 34.20 -27.47 11.91
N ILE A 20 35.16 -26.73 12.47
CA ILE A 20 35.51 -26.75 13.89
C ILE A 20 34.50 -25.95 14.70
N TYR A 21 33.97 -26.57 15.76
CA TYR A 21 33.16 -25.90 16.78
C TYR A 21 34.07 -25.38 17.89
N VAL A 22 33.82 -24.14 18.34
CA VAL A 22 34.50 -23.53 19.50
C VAL A 22 33.45 -23.37 20.61
N PRO A 23 33.61 -24.01 21.78
CA PRO A 23 32.66 -23.89 22.88
C PRO A 23 32.82 -22.54 23.59
N TYR A 24 31.70 -22.01 24.08
CA TYR A 24 31.67 -20.89 25.03
C TYR A 24 31.33 -21.46 26.40
N GLU A 25 32.26 -21.39 27.35
CA GLU A 25 32.01 -21.76 28.75
C GLU A 25 31.41 -20.56 29.49
N GLY A 26 30.21 -20.76 30.05
CA GLY A 26 29.58 -19.87 31.03
C GLY A 26 28.95 -20.72 32.11
N GLU A 27 29.47 -20.63 33.33
CA GLU A 27 29.04 -21.46 34.45
C GLU A 27 27.64 -21.02 34.96
N GLU A 28 26.64 -21.90 34.86
CA GLU A 28 25.38 -21.76 35.59
C GLU A 28 25.51 -22.37 36.99
N GLY A 29 25.70 -21.52 38.00
CA GLY A 29 25.46 -21.91 39.40
C GLY A 29 23.96 -21.94 39.71
N PRO A 30 23.45 -22.89 40.51
CA PRO A 30 22.04 -22.94 40.88
C PRO A 30 21.65 -21.70 41.71
N PRO A 31 20.42 -21.17 41.56
CA PRO A 31 19.99 -19.99 42.29
C PRO A 31 19.89 -20.26 43.80
N PRO A 32 20.14 -19.25 44.65
CA PRO A 32 20.11 -19.42 46.10
C PRO A 32 18.70 -19.78 46.59
N SER A 33 18.60 -20.77 47.49
CA SER A 33 17.32 -21.16 48.09
C SER A 33 16.72 -20.01 48.90
N ARG A 34 15.54 -19.58 48.50
CA ARG A 34 14.77 -18.51 49.18
C ARG A 34 14.16 -19.05 50.47
N ALA A 35 14.18 -18.26 51.54
CA ALA A 35 13.51 -18.60 52.79
C ALA A 35 11.97 -18.55 52.61
N PRO A 36 11.19 -19.39 53.32
CA PRO A 36 9.74 -19.40 53.19
C PRO A 36 9.13 -18.21 53.95
N GLY A 37 8.45 -17.30 53.24
CA GLY A 37 7.68 -16.22 53.90
C GLY A 37 7.36 -14.95 53.11
N GLU A 38 7.92 -14.73 51.91
CA GLU A 38 7.61 -13.52 51.11
C GLU A 38 6.66 -13.83 49.94
N GLU A 39 5.38 -13.49 50.09
CA GLU A 39 4.42 -13.44 48.98
C GLU A 39 4.75 -12.26 48.05
N SER A 40 5.37 -12.58 46.92
CA SER A 40 5.63 -11.66 45.81
C SER A 40 4.36 -11.45 44.98
N THR A 41 3.65 -10.34 45.18
CA THR A 41 2.43 -9.97 44.43
C THR A 41 2.71 -9.45 43.01
N TYR A 42 3.76 -9.98 42.36
CA TYR A 42 4.24 -9.56 41.04
C TYR A 42 4.30 -10.70 40.01
N GLU A 43 3.53 -11.77 40.22
CA GLU A 43 3.25 -12.77 39.18
C GLU A 43 1.81 -12.58 38.70
N ARG A 44 1.63 -11.76 37.66
CA ARG A 44 0.47 -11.84 36.77
C ARG A 44 0.99 -12.12 35.37
N GLU A 45 0.59 -13.27 34.87
CA GLU A 45 1.12 -13.97 33.70
C GLU A 45 1.31 -13.10 32.46
N TYR A 46 2.40 -13.40 31.73
CA TYR A 46 2.48 -13.21 30.29
C TYR A 46 1.55 -14.23 29.59
N GLU A 47 0.23 -14.07 29.72
CA GLU A 47 -0.72 -14.79 28.85
C GLU A 47 -0.62 -14.21 27.42
N GLY A 48 -0.27 -15.08 26.46
CA GLY A 48 -0.08 -14.69 25.06
C GLY A 48 -1.39 -14.33 24.36
N TYR A 49 -1.29 -13.53 23.29
CA TYR A 49 -2.40 -13.33 22.35
C TYR A 49 -2.95 -14.67 21.84
N PRO A 50 -4.27 -14.80 21.62
CA PRO A 50 -4.85 -16.04 21.15
C PRO A 50 -4.26 -16.43 19.80
N SER A 51 -3.92 -17.72 19.64
CA SER A 51 -3.33 -18.28 18.42
C SER A 51 -4.26 -18.21 17.21
N GLU A 52 -5.56 -18.00 17.45
CA GLU A 52 -6.60 -17.79 16.45
C GLU A 52 -7.49 -16.62 16.89
N MET A 53 -7.72 -15.66 15.99
CA MET A 53 -8.66 -14.55 16.15
C MET A 53 -9.93 -14.75 15.29
N ASP A 54 -10.96 -13.95 15.54
CA ASP A 54 -12.11 -13.81 14.64
C ASP A 54 -12.44 -12.34 14.32
N TYR A 55 -13.59 -12.09 13.69
CA TYR A 55 -13.98 -10.74 13.27
C TYR A 55 -14.35 -9.83 14.46
N ASN A 56 -14.69 -10.35 15.64
CA ASN A 56 -14.91 -9.55 16.84
C ASN A 56 -13.60 -8.92 17.35
N ASP A 57 -12.48 -9.65 17.28
CA ASP A 57 -11.16 -9.09 17.61
C ASP A 57 -10.82 -7.92 16.70
N PHE A 58 -11.13 -8.02 15.39
CA PHE A 58 -10.98 -6.92 14.44
C PHE A 58 -11.91 -5.74 14.78
N TYR A 59 -13.17 -6.00 15.13
CA TYR A 59 -14.12 -4.96 15.51
C TYR A 59 -13.65 -4.19 16.76
N GLU A 60 -13.25 -4.92 17.80
CA GLU A 60 -12.71 -4.37 19.06
C GLU A 60 -11.43 -3.56 18.82
N TYR A 61 -10.44 -4.14 18.12
CA TYR A 61 -9.13 -3.53 17.91
C TYR A 61 -9.18 -2.27 17.02
N LEU A 62 -10.05 -2.24 16.01
CA LEU A 62 -10.16 -1.09 15.08
C LEU A 62 -11.16 -0.01 15.55
N SER A 63 -12.00 -0.29 16.55
CA SER A 63 -12.93 0.69 17.14
C SER A 63 -12.27 2.01 17.60
N PRO A 64 -11.12 2.04 18.31
CA PRO A 64 -10.47 3.29 18.69
C PRO A 64 -9.83 4.05 17.52
N HIS A 65 -9.69 3.43 16.35
CA HIS A 65 -8.96 3.99 15.20
C HIS A 65 -9.86 4.45 14.04
N GLY A 66 -11.18 4.25 14.13
CA GLY A 66 -12.10 4.56 13.05
C GLY A 66 -13.57 4.47 13.46
N VAL A 67 -14.46 4.34 12.48
CA VAL A 67 -15.88 4.02 12.70
C VAL A 67 -16.26 2.75 11.95
N TRP A 68 -17.12 1.96 12.58
CA TRP A 68 -17.81 0.87 11.92
C TRP A 68 -19.13 1.36 11.34
N VAL A 69 -19.46 0.90 10.13
CA VAL A 69 -20.69 1.25 9.42
C VAL A 69 -21.34 -0.03 8.92
N ASN A 70 -22.65 -0.19 9.15
CA ASN A 70 -23.46 -1.21 8.50
C ASN A 70 -23.68 -0.78 7.05
N TYR A 71 -23.07 -1.48 6.11
CA TYR A 71 -23.00 -1.13 4.70
C TYR A 71 -23.26 -2.37 3.82
N PRO A 72 -24.55 -2.68 3.54
CA PRO A 72 -24.91 -3.76 2.63
C PRO A 72 -24.35 -3.52 1.21
N PRO A 73 -23.86 -4.56 0.50
CA PRO A 73 -23.92 -5.98 0.85
C PRO A 73 -22.77 -6.48 1.76
N HIS A 74 -21.78 -5.64 2.08
CA HIS A 74 -20.53 -6.03 2.75
C HIS A 74 -20.62 -6.20 4.28
N SER A 75 -21.82 -6.19 4.86
CA SER A 75 -22.07 -6.18 6.30
C SER A 75 -21.40 -4.99 7.01
N TYR A 76 -20.50 -5.20 7.98
CA TYR A 76 -19.85 -4.11 8.70
C TYR A 76 -18.52 -3.73 8.04
N VAL A 77 -18.43 -2.47 7.60
CA VAL A 77 -17.20 -1.90 7.01
C VAL A 77 -16.57 -0.89 7.97
N TRP A 78 -15.25 -0.77 7.91
CA TRP A 78 -14.50 0.16 8.76
C TRP A 78 -14.01 1.36 7.96
N ILE A 79 -14.13 2.56 8.54
CA ILE A 79 -13.64 3.79 7.96
C ILE A 79 -12.58 4.38 8.91
N PRO A 80 -11.32 4.56 8.49
CA PRO A 80 -10.28 5.12 9.35
C PRO A 80 -10.56 6.57 9.75
N ARG A 81 -10.26 6.88 11.01
CA ARG A 81 -10.18 8.23 11.56
C ARG A 81 -8.73 8.70 11.66
N HIS A 82 -8.52 10.01 11.86
CA HIS A 82 -7.20 10.63 12.02
C HIS A 82 -6.21 10.37 10.86
N VAL A 83 -6.72 9.97 9.71
CA VAL A 83 -5.98 9.89 8.45
C VAL A 83 -6.14 11.19 7.67
N GLY A 84 -5.09 11.61 6.95
CA GLY A 84 -5.10 12.83 6.14
C GLY A 84 -6.30 12.90 5.17
N HIS A 85 -6.75 14.11 4.82
CA HIS A 85 -7.92 14.31 3.95
C HIS A 85 -7.74 13.70 2.55
N ARG A 86 -6.49 13.45 2.16
CA ARG A 86 -6.07 12.74 0.94
C ARG A 86 -5.42 11.39 1.19
N TRP A 87 -5.59 10.84 2.38
CA TRP A 87 -5.06 9.52 2.67
C TRP A 87 -5.77 8.48 1.81
N ARG A 88 -4.98 7.56 1.27
CA ARG A 88 -5.42 6.44 0.43
C ARG A 88 -4.76 5.16 0.98
N PRO A 89 -5.39 3.98 0.83
CA PRO A 89 -4.79 2.72 1.22
C PRO A 89 -3.40 2.56 0.59
N TYR A 90 -2.47 1.95 1.33
CA TYR A 90 -1.10 1.71 0.86
C TYR A 90 -0.33 3.00 0.48
N THR A 91 -0.46 4.09 1.25
CA THR A 91 0.36 5.32 1.09
C THR A 91 1.27 5.62 2.27
N TYR A 92 0.78 5.50 3.51
CA TYR A 92 1.56 5.77 4.73
C TYR A 92 2.33 4.54 5.21
N GLY A 93 3.58 4.44 4.74
CA GLY A 93 4.44 3.27 4.85
C GLY A 93 5.30 3.10 3.60
N ARG A 94 5.89 1.91 3.47
CA ARG A 94 6.76 1.53 2.35
C ARG A 94 6.43 0.16 1.78
N TRP A 95 6.86 -0.06 0.55
CA TRP A 95 6.98 -1.41 -0.03
C TRP A 95 8.30 -2.05 0.41
N ALA A 96 8.26 -3.34 0.74
CA ALA A 96 9.43 -4.18 1.00
C ALA A 96 9.32 -5.46 0.16
N TRP A 97 10.42 -5.90 -0.47
CA TRP A 97 10.46 -7.17 -1.17
C TRP A 97 10.76 -8.30 -0.18
N THR A 98 9.90 -9.31 -0.14
CA THR A 98 9.97 -10.37 0.86
C THR A 98 9.89 -11.77 0.25
N ASN A 99 9.99 -12.81 1.07
CA ASN A 99 9.61 -14.17 0.71
C ASN A 99 8.13 -14.34 0.24
N TYR A 100 7.27 -13.33 0.45
CA TYR A 100 5.91 -13.26 -0.10
C TYR A 100 5.76 -12.31 -1.31
N GLY A 101 6.86 -11.76 -1.83
CA GLY A 101 6.86 -10.70 -2.85
C GLY A 101 6.75 -9.31 -2.24
N TRP A 102 6.14 -8.35 -2.94
CA TRP A 102 5.95 -6.98 -2.45
C TRP A 102 4.94 -6.96 -1.29
N THR A 103 5.47 -6.76 -0.10
CA THR A 103 4.73 -6.66 1.15
C THR A 103 4.62 -5.20 1.55
N TRP A 104 3.42 -4.78 1.95
CA TRP A 104 3.21 -3.45 2.50
C TRP A 104 3.66 -3.40 3.96
N VAL A 105 4.54 -2.46 4.30
CA VAL A 105 4.95 -2.18 5.67
C VAL A 105 4.32 -0.86 6.09
N SER A 106 3.19 -0.93 6.79
CA SER A 106 2.47 0.27 7.20
C SER A 106 3.00 0.86 8.50
N TYR A 107 3.04 2.20 8.55
CA TYR A 107 3.35 2.96 9.75
C TYR A 107 2.12 3.33 10.59
N HIS A 108 0.93 2.86 10.21
CA HIS A 108 -0.24 2.90 11.09
C HIS A 108 -0.17 1.78 12.12
N GLU A 109 -0.43 2.08 13.40
CA GLU A 109 -0.51 1.06 14.47
C GLU A 109 -1.55 -0.03 14.13
N TRP A 110 -2.68 0.39 13.58
CA TRP A 110 -3.74 -0.53 13.15
C TRP A 110 -3.41 -1.29 11.86
N GLY A 111 -2.33 -0.94 11.14
CA GLY A 111 -2.11 -1.33 9.75
C GLY A 111 -2.02 -2.83 9.48
N TRP A 112 -1.61 -3.63 10.47
CA TRP A 112 -1.49 -5.09 10.33
C TRP A 112 -2.82 -5.77 9.97
N VAL A 113 -3.99 -5.20 10.35
CA VAL A 113 -5.29 -5.72 9.91
C VAL A 113 -5.62 -5.25 8.49
N PRO A 114 -5.83 -3.95 8.22
CA PRO A 114 -6.56 -3.55 7.01
C PRO A 114 -5.77 -3.70 5.71
N PHE A 115 -4.44 -3.77 5.76
CA PHE A 115 -3.60 -3.98 4.57
C PHE A 115 -3.36 -5.46 4.24
N HIS A 116 -3.66 -6.37 5.17
CA HIS A 116 -3.35 -7.80 5.03
C HIS A 116 -4.57 -8.73 5.12
N TYR A 117 -5.63 -8.34 5.85
CA TYR A 117 -6.80 -9.19 6.16
C TYR A 117 -8.12 -8.66 5.58
N GLY A 118 -8.16 -8.22 4.32
CA GLY A 118 -9.43 -7.71 3.78
C GLY A 118 -9.32 -7.06 2.41
N ARG A 119 -10.25 -6.14 2.14
CA ARG A 119 -10.33 -5.37 0.88
C ARG A 119 -10.67 -3.93 1.17
N TRP A 120 -10.14 -3.02 0.35
CA TRP A 120 -10.49 -1.60 0.43
C TRP A 120 -11.43 -1.25 -0.73
N GLY A 121 -12.59 -0.70 -0.38
CA GLY A 121 -13.56 -0.13 -1.31
C GLY A 121 -13.62 1.40 -1.17
N TRP A 122 -14.24 2.03 -2.16
CA TRP A 122 -14.50 3.46 -2.17
C TRP A 122 -15.98 3.74 -2.41
N ASP A 123 -16.54 4.67 -1.66
CA ASP A 123 -17.85 5.28 -1.88
C ASP A 123 -17.72 6.81 -1.92
N ASN A 124 -18.59 7.49 -2.65
CA ASN A 124 -18.47 8.95 -2.87
C ASN A 124 -18.81 9.81 -1.64
N ARG A 125 -19.51 9.26 -0.64
CA ARG A 125 -19.87 9.94 0.61
C ARG A 125 -19.04 9.42 1.78
N LEU A 126 -18.78 8.11 1.82
CA LEU A 126 -17.97 7.47 2.85
C LEU A 126 -16.47 7.45 2.56
N GLY A 127 -16.02 7.77 1.34
CA GLY A 127 -14.62 7.67 0.90
C GLY A 127 -14.07 6.24 0.98
N TRP A 128 -12.79 6.09 1.33
CA TRP A 128 -12.18 4.78 1.56
C TRP A 128 -12.78 4.08 2.78
N PHE A 129 -13.30 2.87 2.56
CA PHE A 129 -13.77 1.94 3.58
C PHE A 129 -13.11 0.56 3.42
N TRP A 130 -13.04 -0.19 4.51
CA TRP A 130 -12.42 -1.51 4.55
C TRP A 130 -13.43 -2.59 4.90
N VAL A 131 -13.37 -3.71 4.16
CA VAL A 131 -14.20 -4.90 4.36
C VAL A 131 -13.36 -6.02 4.99
N PRO A 132 -13.75 -6.57 6.16
CA PRO A 132 -13.03 -7.64 6.83
C PRO A 132 -12.89 -8.93 6.02
N GLY A 133 -11.70 -9.52 6.07
CA GLY A 133 -11.35 -10.81 5.47
C GLY A 133 -10.54 -11.69 6.43
N SER A 134 -10.61 -13.00 6.27
CA SER A 134 -9.92 -13.97 7.14
C SER A 134 -8.59 -14.49 6.56
N ILE A 135 -8.23 -14.08 5.34
CA ILE A 135 -7.05 -14.57 4.62
C ILE A 135 -5.99 -13.48 4.62
N TRP A 136 -4.81 -13.79 5.15
CA TRP A 136 -3.63 -12.92 5.11
C TRP A 136 -3.01 -12.87 3.70
N ALA A 137 -2.56 -11.69 3.28
CA ALA A 137 -1.70 -11.50 2.11
C ALA A 137 -0.63 -10.42 2.39
N PRO A 138 0.51 -10.43 1.68
CA PRO A 138 1.54 -9.39 1.78
C PRO A 138 1.01 -7.99 1.44
N ALA A 139 0.09 -7.90 0.48
CA ALA A 139 -0.81 -6.78 0.23
C ALA A 139 -1.91 -7.21 -0.75
N TRP A 140 -3.13 -6.72 -0.56
CA TRP A 140 -4.24 -6.93 -1.50
C TRP A 140 -4.30 -5.79 -2.54
N VAL A 141 -3.30 -5.76 -3.43
CA VAL A 141 -3.17 -4.76 -4.50
C VAL A 141 -2.93 -5.37 -5.89
N SER A 142 -3.34 -4.62 -6.91
CA SER A 142 -2.94 -4.77 -8.31
C SER A 142 -1.89 -3.74 -8.69
N TRP A 143 -1.07 -4.03 -9.70
CA TRP A 143 0.10 -3.20 -10.06
C TRP A 143 0.01 -2.59 -11.45
N ARG A 144 0.63 -1.42 -11.58
CA ARG A 144 0.95 -0.76 -12.85
C ARG A 144 2.38 -0.25 -12.83
N TRP A 145 3.07 -0.27 -13.96
CA TRP A 145 4.34 0.45 -14.12
C TRP A 145 4.57 0.88 -15.56
N GLY A 146 5.42 1.89 -15.74
CA GLY A 146 5.89 2.38 -17.02
C GLY A 146 7.38 2.68 -16.98
N SER A 147 7.89 3.49 -17.93
CA SER A 147 9.31 3.89 -17.96
C SER A 147 9.73 4.81 -16.82
N LEU A 148 8.78 5.50 -16.18
CA LEU A 148 9.04 6.52 -15.15
C LEU A 148 8.29 6.30 -13.83
N TYR A 149 7.23 5.49 -13.82
CA TYR A 149 6.26 5.44 -12.71
C TYR A 149 5.98 4.01 -12.26
N VAL A 150 5.72 3.86 -10.97
CA VAL A 150 5.12 2.66 -10.39
C VAL A 150 3.81 3.07 -9.73
N GLY A 151 2.77 2.26 -9.90
CA GLY A 151 1.48 2.48 -9.28
C GLY A 151 0.83 1.19 -8.81
N TRP A 152 -0.08 1.36 -7.86
CA TRP A 152 -0.84 0.27 -7.27
C TRP A 152 -2.28 0.70 -7.02
N SER A 153 -3.20 -0.26 -7.06
CA SER A 153 -4.61 -0.10 -6.74
C SER A 153 -4.97 -1.14 -5.68
N PRO A 154 -5.68 -0.80 -4.59
CA PRO A 154 -6.30 -1.83 -3.76
C PRO A 154 -7.23 -2.68 -4.62
N LEU A 155 -7.29 -3.97 -4.32
CA LEU A 155 -8.30 -4.86 -4.90
C LEU A 155 -9.64 -4.57 -4.21
N PRO A 156 -10.72 -4.28 -4.97
CA PRO A 156 -12.01 -3.94 -4.38
C PRO A 156 -12.68 -5.16 -3.70
N PRO A 157 -13.64 -4.94 -2.78
CA PRO A 157 -14.31 -6.01 -2.05
C PRO A 157 -15.06 -7.02 -2.92
N ASP A 158 -15.64 -6.55 -4.02
CA ASP A 158 -16.42 -7.37 -4.96
C ASP A 158 -15.55 -8.24 -5.88
N LEU A 159 -14.22 -8.12 -5.76
CA LEU A 159 -13.26 -8.92 -6.52
C LEU A 159 -13.02 -10.27 -5.85
N GLU A 160 -13.69 -11.30 -6.36
CA GLU A 160 -13.54 -12.65 -5.83
C GLU A 160 -12.09 -13.16 -5.98
N PHE A 161 -11.57 -13.68 -4.88
CA PHE A 161 -10.32 -14.42 -4.82
C PHE A 161 -10.65 -15.86 -4.40
N MET A 162 -10.37 -16.81 -5.29
CA MET A 162 -10.58 -18.23 -5.06
C MET A 162 -9.25 -18.91 -4.73
N PRO A 163 -9.06 -19.48 -3.52
CA PRO A 163 -7.84 -20.20 -3.16
C PRO A 163 -7.52 -21.31 -4.17
N GLY A 164 -6.29 -21.33 -4.69
CA GLY A 164 -5.84 -22.30 -5.70
C GLY A 164 -6.14 -21.93 -7.15
N VAL A 165 -7.05 -20.98 -7.40
CA VAL A 165 -7.29 -20.41 -8.75
C VAL A 165 -6.63 -19.04 -8.88
N GLY A 166 -6.69 -18.21 -7.83
CA GLY A 166 -6.18 -16.84 -7.82
C GLY A 166 -7.31 -15.80 -7.79
N ILE A 167 -7.01 -14.61 -8.32
CA ILE A 167 -8.04 -13.61 -8.66
C ILE A 167 -8.72 -14.05 -9.97
N GLY A 168 -10.00 -13.69 -10.15
CA GLY A 168 -10.74 -13.93 -11.39
C GLY A 168 -10.14 -13.29 -12.67
N PRO A 169 -10.83 -13.40 -13.83
CA PRO A 169 -10.26 -13.08 -15.14
C PRO A 169 -9.79 -11.62 -15.27
N LEU A 170 -8.53 -11.47 -15.70
CA LEU A 170 -7.86 -10.19 -15.94
C LEU A 170 -7.96 -9.75 -17.42
N PRO A 171 -7.84 -8.43 -17.72
CA PRO A 171 -7.65 -7.31 -16.78
C PRO A 171 -8.97 -6.75 -16.24
N TYR A 172 -8.91 -6.16 -15.04
CA TYR A 172 -10.00 -5.38 -14.45
C TYR A 172 -9.78 -3.87 -14.66
N ASP A 173 -10.81 -3.17 -15.14
CA ASP A 173 -10.77 -1.72 -15.30
C ASP A 173 -11.15 -1.03 -13.98
N PHE A 174 -10.16 -0.82 -13.11
CA PHE A 174 -10.35 -0.09 -11.86
C PHE A 174 -10.40 1.42 -12.13
N PRO A 175 -11.37 2.17 -11.56
CA PRO A 175 -11.50 3.61 -11.77
C PRO A 175 -10.21 4.39 -11.49
N ASP A 176 -9.98 5.50 -12.22
CA ASP A 176 -8.78 6.34 -12.08
C ASP A 176 -8.44 6.70 -10.61
N TYR A 177 -9.44 6.94 -9.77
CA TYR A 177 -9.29 7.30 -8.36
C TYR A 177 -8.95 6.14 -7.41
N TYR A 178 -8.89 4.88 -7.89
CA TYR A 178 -8.33 3.76 -7.13
C TYR A 178 -6.79 3.70 -7.20
N TRP A 179 -6.20 4.17 -8.30
CA TRP A 179 -4.77 4.03 -8.56
C TRP A 179 -3.91 5.07 -7.83
N THR A 180 -2.98 4.63 -7.00
CA THR A 180 -1.91 5.48 -6.43
C THR A 180 -0.67 5.34 -7.31
N PHE A 181 0.02 6.44 -7.60
CA PHE A 181 1.27 6.44 -8.37
C PHE A 181 2.37 7.24 -7.67
N VAL A 182 3.61 6.81 -7.87
CA VAL A 182 4.85 7.55 -7.53
C VAL A 182 5.79 7.52 -8.75
N GLU A 183 6.70 8.50 -8.85
CA GLU A 183 7.86 8.31 -9.71
C GLU A 183 8.67 7.09 -9.23
N GLY A 184 9.10 6.24 -10.15
CA GLY A 184 9.76 4.97 -9.85
C GLY A 184 11.03 5.15 -9.00
N ARG A 185 11.73 6.27 -9.13
CA ARG A 185 12.91 6.62 -8.31
C ARG A 185 12.62 6.70 -6.79
N TYR A 186 11.36 6.93 -6.40
CA TYR A 186 10.96 7.02 -5.00
C TYR A 186 10.35 5.72 -4.46
N PHE A 187 10.15 4.69 -5.29
CA PHE A 187 9.37 3.50 -4.94
C PHE A 187 9.90 2.71 -3.73
N GLN A 188 11.20 2.75 -3.47
CA GLN A 188 11.84 2.08 -2.32
C GLN A 188 11.98 2.97 -1.06
N TYR A 189 11.47 4.20 -1.07
CA TYR A 189 11.61 5.14 0.07
C TYR A 189 10.67 4.78 1.22
N ASP A 190 11.06 5.14 2.45
CA ASP A 190 10.31 4.82 3.68
C ASP A 190 8.91 5.47 3.76
N TYR A 191 8.81 6.75 3.39
CA TYR A 191 7.57 7.53 3.52
C TYR A 191 6.99 7.85 2.14
N LEU A 192 6.34 6.87 1.52
CA LEU A 192 5.82 6.99 0.14
C LEU A 192 4.75 8.08 -0.01
N ASP A 193 3.98 8.37 1.03
CA ASP A 193 3.01 9.46 1.11
C ASP A 193 3.61 10.83 0.71
N ARG A 194 4.93 11.02 0.88
CA ARG A 194 5.66 12.24 0.50
C ARG A 194 5.84 12.40 -1.01
N TYR A 195 5.67 11.32 -1.77
CA TYR A 195 5.96 11.23 -3.22
C TYR A 195 4.77 10.77 -4.05
N VAL A 196 3.62 10.49 -3.43
CA VAL A 196 2.34 10.20 -4.12
C VAL A 196 1.96 11.36 -5.03
N LEU A 197 1.75 11.07 -6.31
CA LEU A 197 1.32 12.03 -7.32
C LEU A 197 -0.17 12.38 -7.13
N PRO A 198 -0.61 13.60 -7.48
CA PRO A 198 -2.01 14.00 -7.33
C PRO A 198 -2.95 13.15 -8.20
N ASP A 199 -4.17 12.91 -7.69
CA ASP A 199 -5.15 12.00 -8.33
C ASP A 199 -5.51 12.42 -9.77
N GLU A 200 -5.40 13.70 -10.09
CA GLU A 200 -5.57 14.25 -11.44
C GLU A 200 -4.66 13.58 -12.47
N ARG A 201 -3.46 13.13 -12.08
CA ARG A 201 -2.48 12.43 -12.94
C ARG A 201 -2.86 10.99 -13.25
N ASN A 202 -3.63 10.33 -12.39
CA ASN A 202 -3.85 8.88 -12.45
C ASN A 202 -4.34 8.44 -13.84
N ARG A 203 -5.26 9.20 -14.44
CA ARG A 203 -5.79 8.96 -15.79
C ARG A 203 -4.71 8.89 -16.86
N SER A 204 -3.72 9.77 -16.83
CA SER A 204 -2.64 9.80 -17.83
C SER A 204 -1.57 8.75 -17.52
N LEU A 205 -1.26 8.55 -16.25
CA LEU A 205 -0.34 7.49 -15.80
C LEU A 205 -0.87 6.08 -16.10
N ILE A 206 -2.19 5.87 -16.09
CA ILE A 206 -2.85 4.63 -16.54
C ILE A 206 -2.62 4.37 -18.05
N ARG A 207 -2.63 5.42 -18.90
CA ARG A 207 -2.27 5.28 -20.33
C ARG A 207 -0.77 5.03 -20.53
N LEU A 208 0.08 5.57 -19.66
CA LEU A 208 1.54 5.44 -19.73
C LEU A 208 2.10 4.18 -19.03
N SER A 209 1.25 3.26 -18.56
CA SER A 209 1.65 2.07 -17.80
C SER A 209 0.99 0.78 -18.27
N VAL A 210 1.72 -0.33 -18.14
CA VAL A 210 1.19 -1.69 -18.27
C VAL A 210 0.56 -2.14 -16.96
N HIS A 211 -0.48 -2.97 -17.02
CA HIS A 211 -1.21 -3.50 -15.87
C HIS A 211 -0.88 -4.98 -15.65
N LYS A 212 -0.57 -5.36 -14.42
CA LYS A 212 -0.44 -6.78 -13.99
C LYS A 212 -1.01 -6.96 -12.59
N ALA A 213 -1.79 -8.01 -12.40
CA ALA A 213 -2.19 -8.47 -11.06
C ALA A 213 -1.72 -9.92 -10.90
N ASN A 214 -0.53 -10.11 -10.33
CA ASN A 214 0.02 -11.44 -10.02
C ASN A 214 -0.12 -11.72 -8.52
N LEU A 215 -1.37 -11.90 -8.08
CA LEU A 215 -1.66 -12.46 -6.76
C LEU A 215 -1.86 -13.97 -6.90
N THR A 216 -0.86 -14.75 -6.50
CA THR A 216 -0.82 -16.20 -6.74
C THR A 216 -0.73 -16.97 -5.43
N VAL A 217 -1.18 -18.24 -5.43
CA VAL A 217 -1.00 -19.14 -4.29
C VAL A 217 0.15 -20.10 -4.58
N ARG A 218 1.22 -20.01 -3.79
CA ARG A 218 2.39 -20.92 -3.85
C ARG A 218 2.60 -21.52 -2.47
N ASN A 219 2.70 -22.83 -2.34
CA ASN A 219 2.89 -23.52 -1.05
C ASN A 219 1.88 -23.12 0.05
N ARG A 220 0.60 -22.91 -0.33
CA ARG A 220 -0.49 -22.36 0.53
C ARG A 220 -0.27 -20.92 1.04
N GLN A 221 0.78 -20.24 0.59
CA GLN A 221 1.05 -18.83 0.85
C GLN A 221 0.55 -17.97 -0.30
N LEU A 222 0.04 -16.78 0.01
CA LEU A 222 -0.34 -15.77 -0.96
C LEU A 222 0.87 -14.90 -1.33
N ILE A 223 1.29 -14.95 -2.59
CA ILE A 223 2.45 -14.23 -3.10
C ILE A 223 1.95 -13.07 -3.99
N ASN A 224 2.47 -11.86 -3.76
CA ASN A 224 2.22 -10.69 -4.59
C ASN A 224 3.51 -10.25 -5.29
N GLU A 225 3.82 -10.86 -6.44
CA GLU A 225 5.09 -10.58 -7.15
C GLU A 225 5.06 -9.21 -7.86
N GLY A 226 3.88 -8.72 -8.27
CA GLY A 226 3.71 -7.38 -8.84
C GLY A 226 4.68 -7.02 -9.97
N ILE A 227 5.37 -5.88 -9.77
CA ILE A 227 6.48 -5.38 -10.59
C ILE A 227 7.76 -6.16 -10.31
N ASP A 228 8.52 -6.48 -11.34
CA ASP A 228 9.76 -7.25 -11.21
C ASP A 228 10.86 -6.48 -10.44
N VAL A 229 11.70 -7.18 -9.67
CA VAL A 229 12.78 -6.58 -8.88
C VAL A 229 13.88 -5.96 -9.73
N ASP A 230 14.16 -6.51 -10.93
CA ASP A 230 15.12 -5.92 -11.86
C ASP A 230 14.55 -4.63 -12.45
N GLN A 231 13.24 -4.63 -12.73
CA GLN A 231 12.53 -3.44 -13.20
C GLN A 231 12.50 -2.33 -12.14
N VAL A 232 12.31 -2.67 -10.87
CA VAL A 232 12.44 -1.71 -9.75
C VAL A 232 13.87 -1.21 -9.63
N SER A 233 14.87 -2.10 -9.67
CA SER A 233 16.29 -1.73 -9.55
C SER A 233 16.70 -0.75 -10.67
N HIS A 234 16.22 -0.94 -11.89
CA HIS A 234 16.41 0.01 -12.99
C HIS A 234 15.71 1.36 -12.77
N LEU A 235 14.49 1.37 -12.22
CA LEU A 235 13.72 2.59 -11.94
C LEU A 235 14.30 3.41 -10.77
N THR A 236 14.80 2.73 -9.73
CA THR A 236 15.38 3.38 -8.54
C THR A 236 16.87 3.65 -8.64
N ARG A 237 17.58 2.95 -9.53
CA ARG A 237 19.06 2.94 -9.62
C ARG A 237 19.71 2.46 -8.32
N SER A 238 19.07 1.49 -7.67
CA SER A 238 19.49 0.91 -6.39
C SER A 238 18.98 -0.52 -6.29
N ASP A 239 19.79 -1.41 -5.72
CA ASP A 239 19.41 -2.81 -5.51
C ASP A 239 18.16 -2.93 -4.60
N VAL A 240 17.36 -3.98 -4.82
CA VAL A 240 16.20 -4.30 -4.00
C VAL A 240 16.60 -5.24 -2.86
N SER A 241 16.59 -4.73 -1.63
CA SER A 241 16.79 -5.56 -0.42
C SER A 241 15.67 -6.59 -0.25
N ARG A 242 16.05 -7.84 0.01
CA ARG A 242 15.12 -8.96 0.26
C ARG A 242 15.05 -9.30 1.75
N TYR A 243 13.84 -9.30 2.29
CA TYR A 243 13.55 -9.63 3.67
C TYR A 243 12.76 -10.94 3.81
N ASP A 244 12.68 -11.49 5.02
CA ASP A 244 11.73 -12.54 5.38
C ASP A 244 10.60 -11.98 6.25
N VAL A 245 9.34 -12.37 6.01
CA VAL A 245 8.21 -12.00 6.87
C VAL A 245 8.20 -12.86 8.12
N GLU A 246 8.43 -12.23 9.27
CA GLU A 246 8.37 -12.84 10.59
C GLU A 246 7.05 -12.50 11.30
N GLU A 247 6.62 -13.41 12.18
CA GLU A 247 5.49 -13.19 13.08
C GLU A 247 5.80 -12.06 14.06
N GLY A 248 4.91 -11.07 14.16
CA GLY A 248 4.93 -10.09 15.24
C GLY A 248 4.42 -10.72 16.55
N GLU A 249 4.96 -10.31 17.70
CA GLU A 249 4.52 -10.82 19.01
C GLU A 249 3.16 -10.26 19.45
N ARG A 250 2.75 -9.11 18.92
CA ARG A 250 1.52 -8.39 19.30
C ARG A 250 0.98 -7.52 18.16
N PRO A 251 -0.33 -7.21 18.15
CA PRO A 251 -0.92 -6.16 17.34
C PRO A 251 -0.15 -4.83 17.44
N GLY A 252 0.01 -4.15 16.31
CA GLY A 252 0.65 -2.83 16.23
C GLY A 252 1.31 -2.55 14.89
N GLN A 253 2.07 -1.46 14.86
CA GLN A 253 2.83 -1.03 13.68
C GLN A 253 3.77 -2.12 13.15
N SER A 254 3.77 -2.30 11.83
CA SER A 254 4.69 -3.21 11.14
C SER A 254 6.09 -2.59 11.05
N ARG A 255 7.15 -3.38 11.29
CA ARG A 255 8.53 -2.86 11.35
C ARG A 255 9.54 -3.75 10.64
N ILE A 256 10.56 -3.13 10.05
CA ILE A 256 11.75 -3.83 9.56
C ILE A 256 12.75 -3.93 10.71
N SER A 257 13.35 -5.10 10.91
CA SER A 257 14.34 -5.36 11.96
C SER A 257 15.37 -6.37 11.45
N GLY A 258 16.61 -5.92 11.25
CA GLY A 258 17.62 -6.72 10.56
C GLY A 258 17.16 -7.11 9.15
N ASN A 259 17.17 -8.40 8.84
CA ASN A 259 16.67 -8.94 7.56
C ASN A 259 15.18 -9.35 7.58
N ALA A 260 14.43 -8.98 8.63
CA ALA A 260 13.04 -9.38 8.80
C ALA A 260 12.05 -8.21 8.69
N VAL A 261 10.89 -8.48 8.10
CA VAL A 261 9.69 -7.63 8.16
C VAL A 261 8.75 -8.27 9.19
N LYS A 262 8.65 -7.68 10.39
CA LYS A 262 7.81 -8.20 11.48
C LYS A 262 6.39 -7.64 11.36
N ILE A 263 5.42 -8.52 11.16
CA ILE A 263 3.98 -8.22 11.02
C ILE A 263 3.21 -9.19 11.90
N PHE A 264 2.29 -8.70 12.74
CA PHE A 264 1.35 -9.56 13.47
C PHE A 264 0.37 -10.18 12.47
N ARG A 265 0.39 -11.50 12.31
CA ARG A 265 -0.39 -12.24 11.30
C ARG A 265 -1.03 -13.53 11.87
N PRO A 266 -1.90 -13.41 12.90
CA PRO A 266 -2.59 -14.55 13.51
C PRO A 266 -3.45 -15.33 12.50
N ALA A 267 -3.79 -16.58 12.82
CA ALA A 267 -4.83 -17.29 12.09
C ALA A 267 -6.19 -16.62 12.37
N VAL A 268 -7.02 -16.40 11.34
CA VAL A 268 -8.31 -15.70 11.51
C VAL A 268 -9.45 -16.57 11.02
N LYS A 269 -10.45 -16.77 11.88
CA LYS A 269 -11.70 -17.49 11.57
C LYS A 269 -12.79 -16.50 11.13
N LYS A 270 -13.57 -16.90 10.12
CA LYS A 270 -14.80 -16.18 9.76
C LYS A 270 -15.85 -16.44 10.83
N ASN A 271 -16.38 -15.39 11.42
CA ASN A 271 -17.55 -15.45 12.29
C ASN A 271 -18.68 -14.61 11.68
N ALA A 272 -19.69 -15.27 11.11
CA ALA A 272 -20.81 -14.60 10.44
C ALA A 272 -21.81 -13.95 11.42
N LEU A 273 -21.72 -14.27 12.72
CA LEU A 273 -22.51 -13.66 13.78
C LEU A 273 -21.77 -12.50 14.49
N ALA A 274 -20.49 -12.30 14.18
CA ALA A 274 -19.69 -11.23 14.75
C ALA A 274 -20.27 -9.86 14.37
N LYS A 275 -20.28 -8.95 15.34
CA LYS A 275 -20.83 -7.59 15.18
C LYS A 275 -20.04 -6.58 16.02
N PRO A 276 -19.69 -5.40 15.48
CA PRO A 276 -19.05 -4.34 16.26
C PRO A 276 -19.95 -3.84 17.39
N LYS A 277 -19.34 -3.58 18.56
CA LYS A 277 -20.03 -3.08 19.77
C LYS A 277 -20.74 -1.74 19.53
N ALA A 278 -20.17 -0.89 18.68
CA ALA A 278 -20.76 0.36 18.20
C ALA A 278 -20.49 0.52 16.70
N PHE A 279 -21.49 0.94 15.96
CA PHE A 279 -21.46 1.18 14.52
C PHE A 279 -22.58 2.15 14.14
N TRP A 280 -22.52 2.69 12.92
CA TRP A 280 -23.54 3.55 12.35
C TRP A 280 -24.29 2.84 11.23
N GLU A 281 -25.55 3.21 11.01
CA GLU A 281 -26.23 2.85 9.76
C GLU A 281 -25.65 3.67 8.59
N LYS A 282 -25.82 3.17 7.36
CA LYS A 282 -25.22 3.79 6.16
C LYS A 282 -25.56 5.27 6.04
N GLU A 283 -26.84 5.63 6.17
CA GLU A 283 -27.34 7.00 6.00
C GLU A 283 -26.78 7.95 7.06
N GLU A 284 -26.65 7.48 8.31
CA GLU A 284 -26.00 8.22 9.40
C GLU A 284 -24.51 8.44 9.13
N ALA A 285 -23.82 7.42 8.60
CA ALA A 285 -22.41 7.53 8.27
C ALA A 285 -22.16 8.47 7.09
N GLU A 286 -23.03 8.48 6.07
CA GLU A 286 -22.95 9.39 4.93
C GLU A 286 -23.04 10.87 5.35
N GLU A 287 -23.81 11.18 6.40
CA GLU A 287 -23.89 12.52 6.98
C GLU A 287 -22.65 12.86 7.84
N LYS A 288 -22.21 11.95 8.71
CA LYS A 288 -21.22 12.24 9.76
C LYS A 288 -19.75 12.04 9.36
N VAL A 289 -19.45 11.12 8.45
CA VAL A 289 -18.06 10.81 8.03
C VAL A 289 -17.34 12.03 7.42
N PRO A 290 -17.97 12.88 6.58
CA PRO A 290 -17.34 14.09 6.06
C PRO A 290 -16.93 15.10 7.15
N GLU A 291 -17.74 15.28 8.20
CA GLU A 291 -17.42 16.19 9.32
C GLU A 291 -16.32 15.63 10.23
N ILE A 292 -16.23 14.30 10.37
CA ILE A 292 -15.15 13.66 11.13
C ILE A 292 -13.80 13.76 10.43
N ARG A 293 -13.69 13.38 9.15
CA ARG A 293 -12.40 13.49 8.44
C ARG A 293 -11.87 14.91 8.37
N ALA A 294 -12.79 15.88 8.36
CA ALA A 294 -12.49 17.29 8.54
C ALA A 294 -11.92 17.58 9.94
N SER A 295 -12.71 17.31 10.98
CA SER A 295 -12.36 17.68 12.36
C SER A 295 -11.15 16.94 12.92
N ASP A 296 -10.95 15.66 12.56
CA ASP A 296 -9.86 14.81 13.05
C ASP A 296 -8.45 15.35 12.76
N LEU A 297 -8.30 16.14 11.68
CA LEU A 297 -7.05 16.77 11.26
C LEU A 297 -6.93 18.21 11.78
N GLU A 298 -8.05 18.84 12.09
CA GLU A 298 -8.16 20.24 12.49
C GLU A 298 -8.25 20.44 14.01
N LYS A 299 -8.52 19.38 14.78
CA LYS A 299 -8.85 19.46 16.22
C LYS A 299 -7.72 20.05 17.06
N ASN A 300 -6.48 19.84 16.66
CA ASN A 300 -5.28 20.30 17.35
C ASN A 300 -4.58 21.49 16.65
N LEU A 301 -5.18 22.05 15.59
CA LEU A 301 -4.61 23.16 14.82
C LEU A 301 -5.40 24.44 15.05
N SER A 302 -4.68 25.53 15.34
CA SER A 302 -5.20 26.89 15.25
C SER A 302 -5.61 27.23 13.81
N PRO A 303 -6.44 28.27 13.59
CA PRO A 303 -6.77 28.74 12.24
C PRO A 303 -5.55 28.96 11.35
N THR A 304 -4.51 29.60 11.87
CA THR A 304 -3.28 29.92 11.12
C THR A 304 -2.49 28.67 10.74
N GLU A 305 -2.34 27.71 11.66
CA GLU A 305 -1.66 26.44 11.37
C GLU A 305 -2.43 25.61 10.34
N LEU A 306 -3.77 25.66 10.36
CA LEU A 306 -4.60 24.98 9.36
C LEU A 306 -4.45 25.59 7.96
N GLU A 307 -4.45 26.93 7.83
CA GLU A 307 -4.19 27.59 6.54
C GLU A 307 -2.77 27.34 6.04
N GLN A 308 -1.77 27.34 6.94
CA GLN A 308 -0.39 27.00 6.60
C GLN A 308 -0.30 25.56 6.10
N LYS A 309 -0.86 24.60 6.84
CA LYS A 309 -0.83 23.18 6.46
C LYS A 309 -1.50 22.95 5.10
N LEU A 310 -2.66 23.56 4.84
CA LEU A 310 -3.32 23.44 3.55
C LEU A 310 -2.40 23.95 2.43
N ARG A 311 -1.79 25.13 2.61
CA ARG A 311 -0.87 25.74 1.64
C ARG A 311 0.36 24.86 1.38
N GLU A 312 0.89 24.21 2.41
CA GLU A 312 2.02 23.28 2.30
C GLU A 312 1.65 22.00 1.53
N ASP A 313 0.50 21.39 1.84
CA ASP A 313 -0.01 20.20 1.16
C ASP A 313 -0.31 20.51 -0.33
N GLN A 314 -1.05 21.59 -0.62
CA GLN A 314 -1.34 22.02 -1.99
C GLN A 314 -0.08 22.40 -2.77
N GLY A 315 0.86 23.10 -2.13
CA GLY A 315 2.14 23.47 -2.74
C GLY A 315 3.01 22.25 -3.04
N LYS A 316 2.99 21.21 -2.20
CA LYS A 316 3.65 19.91 -2.46
C LYS A 316 3.06 19.24 -3.69
N GLU A 317 1.73 19.18 -3.79
CA GLU A 317 1.04 18.55 -4.91
C GLU A 317 1.31 19.23 -6.24
N MET A 318 1.26 20.55 -6.30
CA MET A 318 1.55 21.30 -7.52
C MET A 318 3.02 21.07 -7.96
N ARG A 319 3.97 21.03 -7.02
CA ARG A 319 5.38 20.69 -7.33
C ARG A 319 5.51 19.27 -7.89
N LEU A 320 4.86 18.28 -7.28
CA LEU A 320 4.89 16.89 -7.75
C LEU A 320 4.21 16.73 -9.12
N LEU A 321 3.10 17.44 -9.35
CA LEU A 321 2.44 17.54 -10.66
C LEU A 321 3.41 18.04 -11.71
N GLU A 322 3.94 19.25 -11.54
CA GLU A 322 4.82 19.93 -12.50
C GLU A 322 6.10 19.14 -12.78
N GLN A 323 6.74 18.57 -11.75
CA GLN A 323 7.92 17.73 -11.92
C GLN A 323 7.62 16.45 -12.72
N SER A 324 6.48 15.80 -12.47
CA SER A 324 6.08 14.62 -13.25
C SER A 324 5.78 14.97 -14.71
N GLN A 325 5.12 16.10 -14.96
CA GLN A 325 4.83 16.59 -16.31
C GLN A 325 6.11 16.97 -17.09
N GLU A 326 7.09 17.60 -16.44
CA GLU A 326 8.41 17.86 -17.02
C GLU A 326 9.13 16.55 -17.40
N ARG A 327 9.04 15.53 -16.54
CA ARG A 327 9.66 14.21 -16.82
C ARG A 327 9.01 13.49 -18.00
N ASP A 328 7.71 13.59 -18.17
CA ASP A 328 7.01 13.03 -19.33
C ASP A 328 7.47 13.71 -20.64
N GLU A 329 7.62 15.04 -20.66
CA GLU A 329 8.12 15.77 -21.83
C GLU A 329 9.58 15.40 -22.18
N VAL A 330 10.43 15.19 -21.16
CA VAL A 330 11.83 14.78 -21.34
C VAL A 330 11.93 13.32 -21.85
N ASP A 331 11.16 12.40 -21.29
CA ASP A 331 11.18 10.98 -21.71
C ASP A 331 10.56 10.79 -23.10
N LEU A 332 9.50 11.53 -23.44
CA LEU A 332 8.94 11.55 -24.80
C LEU A 332 9.97 12.04 -25.83
N ARG A 333 10.67 13.14 -25.53
CA ARG A 333 11.71 13.68 -26.42
C ARG A 333 12.86 12.69 -26.61
N ARG A 334 13.37 12.13 -25.52
CA ARG A 334 14.44 11.12 -25.54
C ARG A 334 14.04 9.89 -26.37
N LYS A 335 12.83 9.37 -26.17
CA LYS A 335 12.31 8.23 -26.97
C LYS A 335 12.23 8.57 -28.45
N ALA A 336 11.74 9.77 -28.81
CA ALA A 336 11.70 10.20 -30.21
C ALA A 336 13.10 10.36 -30.83
N GLU A 337 14.08 10.89 -30.10
CA GLU A 337 15.47 10.96 -30.55
C GLU A 337 16.10 9.57 -30.73
N ASP A 338 15.79 8.62 -29.84
CA ASP A 338 16.29 7.25 -29.93
C ASP A 338 15.62 6.48 -31.09
N GLU A 339 14.31 6.66 -31.32
CA GLU A 339 13.58 6.16 -32.50
C GLU A 339 14.14 6.77 -33.81
N GLU A 340 14.47 8.07 -33.84
CA GLU A 340 15.02 8.73 -35.04
C GLU A 340 16.43 8.21 -35.39
N LYS A 341 17.27 7.93 -34.39
CA LYS A 341 18.60 7.32 -34.59
C LYS A 341 18.50 5.91 -35.20
N LEU A 342 17.46 5.16 -34.83
CA LEU A 342 17.20 3.79 -35.32
C LEU A 342 16.54 3.75 -36.71
N ALA A 343 15.91 4.84 -37.16
CA ALA A 343 15.26 4.93 -38.46
C ALA A 343 16.27 4.83 -39.63
N GLY A 344 15.97 3.91 -40.56
CA GLY A 344 16.84 3.52 -41.67
C GLY A 344 16.78 4.46 -42.88
N SER A 345 15.77 5.32 -42.97
CA SER A 345 15.59 6.27 -44.07
C SER A 345 15.22 7.68 -43.61
N PRO A 346 15.46 8.73 -44.42
CA PRO A 346 15.02 10.09 -44.11
C PRO A 346 13.50 10.22 -43.94
N ALA A 347 12.71 9.45 -44.72
CA ALA A 347 11.25 9.46 -44.63
C ALA A 347 10.74 8.86 -43.31
N GLU A 348 11.37 7.80 -42.81
CA GLU A 348 11.06 7.26 -41.48
C GLU A 348 11.40 8.26 -40.37
N ARG A 349 12.54 8.96 -40.46
CA ARG A 349 12.89 10.02 -39.49
C ARG A 349 11.87 11.16 -39.48
N GLU A 350 11.42 11.60 -40.65
CA GLU A 350 10.38 12.60 -40.77
C GLU A 350 9.05 12.12 -40.14
N ASN A 351 8.70 10.85 -40.33
CA ASN A 351 7.51 10.25 -39.72
C ASN A 351 7.62 10.16 -38.19
N VAL A 352 8.78 9.75 -37.64
CA VAL A 352 9.03 9.72 -36.18
C VAL A 352 8.88 11.12 -35.60
N ARG A 353 9.48 12.14 -36.22
CA ARG A 353 9.35 13.55 -35.77
C ARG A 353 7.89 14.02 -35.76
N LYS A 354 7.14 13.80 -36.84
CA LYS A 354 5.71 14.15 -36.92
C LYS A 354 4.88 13.44 -35.84
N GLN A 355 5.14 12.16 -35.59
CA GLN A 355 4.46 11.42 -34.51
C GLN A 355 4.83 11.96 -33.12
N ALA A 356 6.10 12.33 -32.89
CA ALA A 356 6.55 12.93 -31.64
C ALA A 356 5.92 14.31 -31.40
N GLU A 357 5.78 15.14 -32.44
CA GLU A 357 5.08 16.43 -32.38
C GLU A 357 3.60 16.28 -32.01
N VAL A 358 2.90 15.31 -32.61
CA VAL A 358 1.49 14.99 -32.27
C VAL A 358 1.39 14.53 -30.81
N LYS A 359 2.20 13.54 -30.40
CA LYS A 359 2.23 13.03 -29.01
C LYS A 359 2.53 14.17 -28.01
N ALA A 360 3.45 15.08 -28.32
CA ALA A 360 3.80 16.20 -27.46
C ALA A 360 2.67 17.25 -27.38
N SER A 361 1.94 17.49 -28.48
CA SER A 361 0.77 18.38 -28.52
C SER A 361 -0.40 17.82 -27.70
N GLU A 362 -0.64 16.51 -27.78
CA GLU A 362 -1.66 15.82 -26.98
C GLU A 362 -1.30 15.82 -25.49
N MET A 363 -0.07 15.40 -25.15
CA MET A 363 0.47 15.42 -23.79
C MET A 363 0.33 16.81 -23.13
N LYS A 364 0.66 17.90 -23.85
CA LYS A 364 0.52 19.26 -23.32
C LYS A 364 -0.93 19.66 -23.03
N LYS A 365 -1.90 19.18 -23.82
CA LYS A 365 -3.34 19.39 -23.54
C LYS A 365 -3.78 18.62 -22.30
N GLU A 366 -3.31 17.38 -22.13
CA GLU A 366 -3.56 16.58 -20.93
C GLU A 366 -2.97 17.27 -19.69
N HIS A 367 -1.69 17.67 -19.74
CA HIS A 367 -1.01 18.36 -18.65
C HIS A 367 -1.71 19.67 -18.24
N ALA A 368 -2.18 20.45 -19.21
CA ALA A 368 -2.97 21.65 -18.94
C ALA A 368 -4.32 21.33 -18.28
N ALA A 369 -5.02 20.28 -18.72
CA ALA A 369 -6.29 19.86 -18.12
C ALA A 369 -6.12 19.32 -16.69
N GLU A 370 -5.05 18.59 -16.41
CA GLU A 370 -4.66 18.16 -15.06
C GLU A 370 -4.42 19.38 -14.16
N LYS A 371 -3.63 20.35 -14.63
CA LYS A 371 -3.30 21.58 -13.89
C LYS A 371 -4.50 22.48 -13.63
N THR A 372 -5.48 22.52 -14.53
CA THR A 372 -6.76 23.19 -14.30
C THR A 372 -7.53 22.51 -13.16
N LYS A 373 -7.72 21.19 -13.22
CA LYS A 373 -8.50 20.43 -12.21
C LYS A 373 -7.95 20.53 -10.80
N ILE A 374 -6.63 20.35 -10.62
CA ILE A 374 -5.99 20.52 -9.31
C ILE A 374 -6.13 21.96 -8.79
N THR A 375 -6.01 22.96 -9.67
CA THR A 375 -6.20 24.37 -9.29
C THR A 375 -7.67 24.68 -8.90
N GLU A 376 -8.64 24.04 -9.54
CA GLU A 376 -10.06 24.16 -9.19
C GLU A 376 -10.33 23.51 -7.82
N ARG A 377 -9.88 22.27 -7.60
CA ARG A 377 -9.99 21.59 -6.31
C ARG A 377 -9.30 22.36 -5.18
N HIS A 378 -8.10 22.88 -5.41
CA HIS A 378 -7.37 23.69 -4.41
C HIS A 378 -8.20 24.90 -3.93
N LYS A 379 -8.95 25.55 -4.82
CA LYS A 379 -9.86 26.65 -4.46
C LYS A 379 -11.08 26.18 -3.65
N GLU A 380 -11.60 24.99 -3.93
CA GLU A 380 -12.72 24.40 -3.16
C GLU A 380 -12.28 24.00 -1.74
N GLU A 381 -11.08 23.45 -1.60
CA GLU A 381 -10.44 23.16 -0.31
C GLU A 381 -10.18 24.44 0.50
N GLU A 382 -9.62 25.48 -0.13
CA GLU A 382 -9.45 26.81 0.49
C GLU A 382 -10.79 27.38 0.99
N LYS A 383 -11.84 27.32 0.16
CA LYS A 383 -13.18 27.80 0.52
C LYS A 383 -13.74 27.03 1.72
N THR A 384 -13.52 25.71 1.74
CA THR A 384 -13.93 24.82 2.82
C THR A 384 -13.23 25.16 4.13
N VAL A 385 -11.90 25.29 4.12
CA VAL A 385 -11.10 25.65 5.29
C VAL A 385 -11.45 27.04 5.82
N LYS A 386 -11.58 28.04 4.94
CA LYS A 386 -12.01 29.41 5.32
C LYS A 386 -13.42 29.42 5.94
N GLY A 387 -14.32 28.55 5.48
CA GLY A 387 -15.64 28.38 6.10
C GLY A 387 -15.57 27.79 7.51
N ARG A 388 -14.67 26.82 7.74
CA ARG A 388 -14.46 26.18 9.05
C ARG A 388 -13.77 27.09 10.05
N ILE A 389 -12.79 27.88 9.63
CA ILE A 389 -12.12 28.90 10.46
C ILE A 389 -13.16 29.87 11.02
N LYS A 390 -14.02 30.43 10.16
CA LYS A 390 -15.13 31.30 10.60
C LYS A 390 -16.09 30.61 11.59
N LYS A 391 -16.38 29.32 11.40
CA LYS A 391 -17.22 28.55 12.35
C LYS A 391 -16.52 28.39 13.71
N LYS A 392 -15.20 28.12 13.74
CA LYS A 392 -14.39 28.09 14.98
C LYS A 392 -14.37 29.46 15.68
N GLU A 393 -14.14 30.54 14.94
CA GLU A 393 -14.09 31.92 15.48
C GLU A 393 -15.43 32.40 16.06
N VAL A 394 -16.56 31.90 15.57
CA VAL A 394 -17.91 32.22 16.10
C VAL A 394 -18.28 31.35 17.32
N MET A 395 -17.55 30.27 17.57
CA MET A 395 -17.79 29.34 18.68
C MET A 395 -16.85 29.54 19.88
N ALA A 396 -15.86 30.43 19.76
CA ALA A 396 -14.88 30.79 20.77
C ALA A 396 -15.21 32.14 21.43
#